data_AF-A0A1Q8YDE9-F1
#
_entry.id   AF-A0A1Q8YDE9-F1
#
_cell.length_a   1.000
_cell.length_b   1.000
_cell.length_c   1.000
_cell.angle_alpha   90.00
_cell.angle_beta   90.00
_cell.angle_gamma   90.00
#
_symmetry.space_group_name_H-M   'P 1'
#
loop_
_entity.id
_entity.type
_entity.pdbx_description
1 polymer ?
#
loop_
_entity_poly.entity_id
_entity_poly.type
_entity_poly.pdbx_seq_one_letter_code
_entity_poly.pdbx_strand_id
1 'polypeptide(L)' 'MTTDTRCCGTGTCLINAEGLCWCGQRWNGNNMLPPDSESNRLPALVEKGLEAAEIAANPSPDAPSDTARR' A
#
# COMPACT_ATOMS: atom_id res chain seq x y z
N MET A 1 -21.11 13.95 -10.85
CA MET A 1 -20.34 12.77 -10.43
C MET A 1 -19.39 13.22 -9.35
N THR A 2 -19.63 12.85 -8.10
CA THR A 2 -18.76 13.22 -6.98
C THR A 2 -17.61 12.24 -6.95
N THR A 3 -16.40 12.71 -7.22
CA THR A 3 -15.17 11.94 -7.02
C THR A 3 -14.92 11.81 -5.52
N ASP A 4 -14.95 10.59 -4.99
CA ASP A 4 -14.52 10.32 -3.61
C ASP A 4 -13.05 10.77 -3.49
N THR A 5 -12.77 11.69 -2.56
CA THR A 5 -11.43 12.26 -2.36
C THR A 5 -10.40 11.22 -1.92
N ARG A 6 -10.88 10.07 -1.44
CA ARG A 6 -10.04 8.94 -1.07
C ARG A 6 -9.65 8.12 -2.29
N CYS A 7 -10.34 8.22 -3.44
CA CYS A 7 -9.98 7.48 -4.65
C CYS A 7 -8.64 7.96 -5.24
N CYS A 8 -7.93 7.11 -6.00
CA CYS A 8 -6.63 7.41 -6.61
C CYS A 8 -6.64 8.55 -7.66
N GLY A 9 -7.77 9.19 -7.90
CA GLY A 9 -7.87 10.41 -8.71
C GLY A 9 -7.78 10.21 -10.22
N THR A 10 -7.64 8.97 -10.73
CA THR A 10 -7.58 8.68 -12.17
C THR A 10 -8.92 8.88 -12.89
N GLY A 11 -10.03 8.96 -12.13
CA GLY A 11 -11.38 9.09 -12.66
C GLY A 11 -11.97 7.78 -13.20
N THR A 12 -11.20 6.69 -13.26
CA THR A 12 -11.65 5.35 -13.69
C THR A 12 -11.85 4.38 -12.53
N CYS A 13 -11.14 4.60 -11.42
CA CYS A 13 -11.19 3.69 -10.28
C CYS A 13 -12.29 4.08 -9.27
N LEU A 14 -12.72 3.08 -8.50
CA LEU A 14 -13.66 3.22 -7.38
C LEU A 14 -12.97 2.76 -6.10
N ILE A 15 -13.32 3.37 -4.97
CA ILE A 15 -12.85 2.99 -3.63
C ILE A 15 -14.00 2.39 -2.83
N ASN A 16 -13.74 1.29 -2.12
CA ASN A 16 -14.73 0.65 -1.26
C ASN A 16 -14.79 1.33 0.13
N ALA A 17 -15.72 0.88 0.97
CA ALA A 17 -15.89 1.42 2.33
C ALA A 17 -14.66 1.22 3.22
N GLU A 18 -13.87 0.17 2.97
CA GLU A 18 -12.65 -0.19 3.69
C GLU A 18 -11.43 0.63 3.24
N GLY A 19 -11.61 1.49 2.24
CA GLY A 19 -10.53 2.33 1.71
C GLY A 19 -9.66 1.63 0.67
N LEU A 20 -10.05 0.48 0.13
CA LEU A 20 -9.35 -0.19 -0.96
C LEU A 20 -9.85 0.32 -2.32
N CYS A 21 -8.94 0.90 -3.09
CA CYS A 21 -9.19 1.31 -4.46
C CYS A 21 -9.04 0.13 -5.41
N TRP A 22 -9.82 0.08 -6.49
CA TRP A 22 -9.73 -0.98 -7.50
C TRP A 22 -8.33 -1.08 -8.15
N CYS A 23 -7.56 0.01 -8.18
CA CYS A 23 -6.17 -0.06 -8.66
C CYS A 23 -5.20 -0.75 -7.67
N GLY A 24 -5.66 -1.19 -6.50
CA GLY A 24 -4.84 -1.85 -5.47
C GLY A 24 -4.18 -0.90 -4.46
N GLN A 25 -4.38 0.41 -4.59
CA GLN A 25 -3.95 1.38 -3.57
C GLN A 25 -4.95 1.43 -2.42
N ARG A 26 -4.48 1.65 -1.20
CA ARG A 26 -5.33 1.76 -0.01
C ARG A 26 -5.21 3.13 0.66
N TRP A 27 -6.33 3.66 1.12
CA TRP A 27 -6.40 4.87 1.93
C TRP A 27 -6.01 4.57 3.38
N ASN A 28 -5.09 5.34 3.95
CA ASN A 28 -4.66 5.15 5.35
C ASN A 28 -5.41 6.02 6.37
N GLY A 29 -6.41 6.78 5.94
CA GLY A 29 -7.12 7.77 6.76
C GLY A 29 -6.83 9.21 6.34
N ASN A 30 -5.63 9.47 5.84
CA ASN A 30 -5.19 10.81 5.45
C ASN A 30 -4.80 10.92 3.98
N ASN A 31 -4.18 9.88 3.42
CA ASN A 31 -3.67 9.84 2.06
C ASN A 31 -3.73 8.42 1.46
N MET A 32 -3.60 8.33 0.13
CA MET A 32 -3.38 7.06 -0.55
C MET A 32 -1.98 6.53 -0.27
N LEU A 33 -1.89 5.25 0.05
CA LEU A 33 -0.61 4.56 0.23
C LEU A 33 0.00 4.23 -1.15
N PRO A 34 1.33 4.38 -1.32
CA PRO A 34 2.00 3.94 -2.53
C PRO A 34 1.76 2.45 -2.77
N PRO A 35 1.56 2.01 -4.03
CA PRO A 35 1.26 0.62 -4.35
C PRO A 35 2.31 -0.35 -3.80
N ASP A 36 3.58 0.06 -3.80
CA ASP A 36 4.73 -0.74 -3.33
C ASP A 36 5.15 -0.46 -1.88
N SER A 37 4.36 0.29 -1.12
CA SER A 37 4.66 0.49 0.30
C SER A 37 4.32 -0.75 1.13
N GLU A 38 5.16 -1.08 2.10
CA GLU A 38 4.88 -2.10 3.11
C GLU A 38 3.54 -1.84 3.80
N SER A 39 3.24 -0.58 4.10
CA SER A 39 1.96 -0.14 4.64
C SER A 39 0.77 -0.58 3.78
N ASN A 40 0.89 -0.55 2.45
CA ASN A 40 -0.16 -1.02 1.56
C ASN A 40 -0.30 -2.55 1.62
N ARG A 41 0.81 -3.29 1.74
CA ARG A 41 0.85 -4.77 1.74
C ARG A 41 0.51 -5.40 3.10
N LEU A 42 0.76 -4.71 4.21
CA LEU A 42 0.62 -5.23 5.58
C LEU A 42 -0.70 -5.98 5.85
N PRO A 43 -1.90 -5.40 5.60
CA PRO A 43 -3.16 -6.11 5.84
C PRO A 43 -3.35 -7.35 4.97
N ALA A 44 -2.90 -7.34 3.71
CA ALA A 44 -2.99 -8.49 2.82
C ALA A 44 -2.06 -9.64 3.25
N LEU A 45 -0.98 -9.33 3.99
CA LEU A 45 -0.03 -10.31 4.53
C LEU A 45 -0.53 -10.86 5.87
N VAL A 46 -1.13 -10.02 6.71
CA VAL A 46 -1.77 -10.44 7.97
C VAL A 46 -2.92 -11.42 7.71
N GLU A 47 -3.77 -11.17 6.72
CA GLU A 47 -4.83 -12.14 6.34
C GLU A 47 -4.27 -13.49 5.87
N LYS A 48 -3.05 -13.51 5.36
CA LYS A 48 -2.35 -14.74 4.94
C LYS A 48 -1.55 -15.39 6.08
N GLY A 49 -1.67 -14.88 7.31
CA GLY A 49 -1.00 -15.42 8.49
C GLY A 49 0.46 -15.01 8.63
N LEU A 50 0.91 -13.94 7.94
CA LEU A 50 2.19 -13.30 8.25
C LEU A 50 1.97 -12.22 9.30
N GLU A 51 2.42 -12.50 10.52
CA GLU A 51 2.30 -11.60 11.66
C GLU A 51 2.97 -10.25 11.36
N ALA A 52 2.27 -9.14 11.66
CA ALA A 52 2.77 -7.78 11.42
C ALA A 52 4.12 -7.47 12.10
N ALA A 53 4.47 -8.23 13.14
CA ALA A 53 5.74 -8.11 13.87
C ALA A 53 6.95 -8.61 13.06
N GLU A 54 6.79 -9.57 12.16
CA GLU A 54 7.90 -10.06 11.32
C GLU A 54 8.21 -9.12 10.15
N ILE A 55 7.20 -8.42 9.63
CA ILE A 55 7.34 -7.52 8.46
C ILE A 55 8.15 -6.26 8.81
N ALA A 56 8.01 -5.74 10.04
CA ALA A 56 8.82 -4.61 10.51
C ALA A 56 10.27 -5.03 10.87
N ALA A 57 10.49 -6.31 11.22
CA ALA A 57 11.79 -6.83 11.62
C ALA A 57 12.63 -7.38 10.45
N ASN A 58 11.98 -7.76 9.34
CA ASN A 58 12.63 -8.23 8.10
C ASN A 58 12.12 -7.43 6.89
N PRO A 59 12.57 -6.17 6.70
CA PRO A 59 12.35 -5.49 5.44
C PRO A 59 13.00 -6.34 4.33
N SER A 60 12.23 -6.67 3.29
CA SER A 60 12.72 -7.40 2.12
C SER A 60 14.00 -6.74 1.57
N PRO A 61 15.01 -7.50 1.10
CA PRO A 61 16.27 -6.94 0.58
C PRO A 61 16.14 -6.12 -0.71
N ASP A 62 14.94 -5.92 -1.25
CA ASP A 62 14.68 -5.07 -2.42
C ASP A 62 14.59 -3.57 -2.08
N ALA A 63 15.17 -3.14 -0.95
CA ALA A 63 15.68 -1.78 -0.90
C ALA A 63 16.74 -1.65 -2.02
N PRO A 64 16.69 -0.62 -2.88
CA PRO A 64 17.78 -0.40 -3.83
C PRO A 64 19.06 -0.24 -3.01
N SER A 65 19.90 -1.29 -3.02
CA SER A 65 21.20 -1.29 -2.38
C SER A 65 22.06 -0.29 -3.13
N ASP A 66 22.05 0.97 -2.68
CA ASP A 66 22.92 2.03 -3.16
C ASP A 66 24.36 1.77 -2.67
N THR A 67 24.98 0.70 -3.17
CA THR A 67 26.33 0.25 -2.79
C THR A 67 27.20 -0.07 -4.02
N ALA A 68 26.92 0.52 -5.18
CA ALA A 68 27.81 0.35 -6.32
C ALA A 68 27.80 1.53 -7.28
N ARG A 69 28.61 2.55 -6.97
CA ARG A 69 29.48 3.20 -7.95
C ARG A 69 30.61 3.94 -7.23
N ARG A 70 31.71 3.19 -7.07
CA ARG A 70 33.06 3.79 -7.07
C ARG A 70 33.35 4.36 -8.44
#